data_AF-A0A1H9V130-F1
#
_entry.id   AF-A0A1H9V130-F1
#
_cell.length_a   1.000
_cell.length_b   1.000
_cell.length_c   1.000
_cell.angle_alpha   90.00
_cell.angle_beta   90.00
_cell.angle_gamma   90.00
#
_symmetry.space_group_name_H-M   'P 1'
#
loop_
_entity.id
_entity.type
_entity.pdbx_description
1 polymer ?
#
loop_
_entity_poly.entity_id
_entity_poly.type
_entity_poly.pdbx_seq_one_letter_code
_entity_poly.pdbx_strand_id
1 'polypeptide(L)'
;MVSARNTKRPTLAFSMFGLGTSKKIARCHLIGHKLNGSNTDLANFVPCYRDPMNNPWMYHNVEAEIQKQVESNTPVLMEVKPVHSQGNPLPASIFVNAVGENGWTCSVVILN
;
A
#
# COMPACT_ATOMS: atom_id res chain seq x y z
N MET A 1 13.20 -5.85 2.91
CA MET A 1 12.43 -6.92 3.56
C MET A 1 11.30 -6.30 4.36
N VAL A 2 10.10 -6.87 4.27
CA VAL A 2 8.92 -6.44 5.05
C VAL A 2 8.72 -7.32 6.29
N SER A 3 8.05 -6.80 7.31
CA SER A 3 7.71 -7.54 8.54
C SER A 3 6.25 -7.32 8.94
N ALA A 4 5.66 -8.24 9.70
CA ALA A 4 4.28 -8.10 10.15
C ALA A 4 4.20 -7.20 11.39
N ARG A 5 3.15 -6.37 11.48
CA ARG A 5 2.90 -5.49 12.63
C ARG A 5 1.47 -5.63 13.13
N ASN A 6 1.32 -5.85 14.44
CA ASN A 6 0.00 -6.02 15.08
C ASN A 6 -0.35 -4.93 16.10
N THR A 7 -0.03 -3.67 15.80
CA THR A 7 -0.36 -2.52 16.67
C THR A 7 -1.55 -1.74 16.12
N LYS A 8 -2.26 -1.02 17.01
CA LYS A 8 -3.36 -0.13 16.61
C LYS A 8 -2.85 0.97 15.67
N ARG A 9 -3.55 1.18 14.56
CA ARG A 9 -3.23 2.24 13.59
C ARG A 9 -3.52 3.63 14.21
N PRO A 10 -2.59 4.60 14.14
CA PRO A 10 -2.86 5.98 14.55
C PRO A 10 -3.74 6.71 13.52
N THR A 11 -4.39 7.78 13.96
CA THR A 11 -5.14 8.68 13.06
C THR A 11 -4.17 9.48 12.19
N LEU A 12 -4.42 9.52 10.88
CA LEU A 12 -3.59 10.29 9.94
C LEU A 12 -4.10 11.74 9.82
N ALA A 13 -3.27 12.72 10.19
CA ALA A 13 -3.66 14.14 10.23
C ALA A 13 -2.85 15.08 9.30
N PHE A 14 -1.79 14.60 8.65
CA PHE A 14 -0.91 15.44 7.84
C PHE A 14 -1.54 15.90 6.51
N SER A 15 -1.15 17.07 6.01
CA SER A 15 -1.52 17.52 4.66
C SER A 15 -0.74 16.76 3.59
N MET A 16 -1.34 16.58 2.41
CA MET A 16 -0.73 15.91 1.27
C MET A 16 -1.26 16.54 -0.01
N PHE A 17 -0.37 16.81 -0.96
CA PHE A 17 -0.74 17.36 -2.26
C PHE A 17 -1.70 16.40 -2.99
N GLY A 18 -2.77 16.92 -3.59
CA GLY A 18 -3.82 16.12 -4.23
C GLY A 18 -4.84 15.46 -3.30
N LEU A 19 -4.72 15.61 -1.97
CA LEU A 19 -5.70 15.07 -1.04
C LEU A 19 -7.01 15.88 -1.08
N GLY A 20 -8.11 15.23 -1.45
CA GLY A 20 -9.46 15.78 -1.41
C GLY A 20 -10.43 14.83 -0.71
N THR A 21 -10.56 14.92 0.62
CA THR A 21 -11.39 14.00 1.42
C THR A 21 -12.88 14.07 1.05
N SER A 22 -13.36 15.23 0.59
CA SER A 22 -14.72 15.41 0.04
C SER A 22 -14.95 14.65 -1.28
N LYS A 23 -13.88 14.26 -1.98
CA LYS A 23 -13.90 13.53 -3.26
C LYS A 23 -13.66 12.03 -3.11
N LYS A 24 -13.88 11.46 -1.91
CA LYS A 24 -13.57 10.06 -1.56
C LYS A 24 -12.08 9.69 -1.74
N ILE A 25 -11.19 10.68 -1.76
CA ILE A 25 -9.74 10.47 -1.80
C ILE A 25 -9.24 10.25 -0.37
N ALA A 26 -8.37 9.26 -0.19
CA ALA A 26 -7.73 8.92 1.08
C ALA A 26 -6.20 9.08 1.01
N ARG A 27 -5.57 9.05 2.19
CA ARG A 27 -4.14 8.84 2.34
C ARG A 27 -3.89 7.35 2.25
N CYS A 28 -3.48 6.89 1.07
CA CYS A 28 -3.25 5.49 0.80
C CYS A 28 -1.80 5.15 1.09
N HIS A 29 -1.60 4.12 1.88
CA HIS A 29 -0.28 3.59 2.18
C HIS A 29 0.31 2.95 0.93
N LEU A 30 1.59 3.20 0.65
CA LEU A 30 2.34 2.40 -0.32
C LEU A 30 2.67 1.04 0.29
N ILE A 31 3.23 1.05 1.50
CA ILE A 31 3.40 -0.15 2.32
C ILE A 31 2.39 -0.08 3.46
N GLY A 32 1.48 -1.05 3.52
CA GLY A 32 0.45 -1.13 4.55
C GLY A 32 1.04 -1.21 5.97
N HIS A 33 0.33 -0.63 6.95
CA HIS A 33 0.75 -0.66 8.36
C HIS A 33 0.96 -2.09 8.88
N LYS A 34 0.14 -3.05 8.42
CA LYS A 34 0.27 -4.47 8.77
C LYS A 34 1.57 -5.10 8.25
N LEU A 35 2.16 -4.54 7.20
CA LEU A 35 3.45 -4.92 6.62
C LEU A 35 4.59 -4.00 7.09
N ASN A 36 4.42 -3.42 8.29
CA ASN A 36 5.40 -2.53 8.94
C ASN A 36 5.67 -1.22 8.19
N GLY A 37 4.79 -0.81 7.28
CA GLY A 37 4.84 0.50 6.66
C GLY A 37 4.62 1.64 7.67
N SER A 38 5.31 2.76 7.45
CA SER A 38 5.24 3.93 8.32
C SER A 38 3.87 4.63 8.25
N ASN A 39 3.37 5.10 9.39
CA ASN A 39 2.18 5.98 9.44
C ASN A 39 2.51 7.47 9.54
N THR A 40 3.77 7.81 9.70
CA THR A 40 4.23 9.18 9.99
C THR A 40 5.13 9.73 8.89
N ASP A 41 5.74 8.85 8.10
CA ASP A 41 6.57 9.23 6.97
C ASP A 41 5.70 9.52 5.75
N LEU A 42 5.73 10.78 5.29
CA LEU A 42 4.98 11.24 4.12
C LEU A 42 5.38 10.49 2.83
N ALA A 43 6.61 9.96 2.75
CA ALA A 43 7.07 9.21 1.58
C ALA A 43 6.34 7.88 1.41
N ASN A 44 5.67 7.36 2.44
CA ASN A 44 4.90 6.12 2.38
C ASN A 44 3.43 6.35 1.96
N PHE A 45 3.07 7.54 1.47
CA PHE A 45 1.69 7.88 1.16
C PHE A 45 1.51 8.50 -0.22
N VAL A 46 0.38 8.16 -0.84
CA VAL A 46 -0.14 8.82 -2.04
C VAL A 46 -1.63 9.15 -1.87
N PRO A 47 -2.15 10.21 -2.51
CA PRO A 47 -3.59 10.40 -2.64
C PRO A 47 -4.16 9.33 -3.57
N CYS A 48 -5.17 8.59 -3.13
CA CYS A 48 -5.88 7.65 -4.01
C CYS A 48 -7.37 7.56 -3.67
N TYR A 49 -8.18 7.05 -4.59
CA TYR A 49 -9.59 6.78 -4.34
C TYR A 49 -9.75 5.61 -3.38
N ARG A 50 -10.67 5.74 -2.41
CA ARG A 50 -11.04 4.62 -1.51
C ARG A 50 -11.56 3.41 -2.27
N ASP A 51 -12.20 3.64 -3.40
CA ASP A 51 -12.65 2.61 -4.32
C ASP A 51 -12.46 3.20 -5.71
N PRO A 52 -11.71 2.54 -6.63
CA PRO A 52 -11.25 1.14 -6.63
C PRO A 52 -9.95 0.79 -5.88
N MET A 53 -9.12 1.77 -5.46
CA MET A 53 -7.73 1.46 -5.10
C MET A 53 -7.51 1.03 -3.64
N ASN A 54 -8.12 1.71 -2.66
CA ASN A 54 -7.92 1.43 -1.22
C ASN A 54 -9.17 0.77 -0.61
N ASN A 55 -9.53 -0.39 -1.17
CA ASN A 55 -10.74 -1.14 -0.82
C ASN A 55 -10.40 -2.51 -0.18
N PRO A 56 -11.41 -3.25 0.34
CA PRO A 56 -11.18 -4.56 0.95
C PRO A 56 -10.53 -5.58 0.01
N TRP A 57 -10.73 -5.48 -1.30
CA TRP A 57 -10.13 -6.40 -2.27
C TRP A 57 -8.61 -6.29 -2.26
N MET A 58 -8.07 -5.07 -2.27
CA MET A 58 -6.62 -4.82 -2.18
C MET A 58 -6.03 -5.42 -0.91
N TYR A 59 -6.70 -5.24 0.23
CA TYR A 59 -6.25 -5.84 1.49
C TYR A 59 -6.27 -7.37 1.42
N HIS A 60 -7.39 -7.98 1.05
CA HIS A 60 -7.57 -9.43 1.13
C HIS A 60 -6.73 -10.21 0.11
N ASN A 61 -6.49 -9.66 -1.08
CA ASN A 61 -5.83 -10.39 -2.17
C ASN A 61 -4.36 -10.00 -2.35
N VAL A 62 -3.90 -8.90 -1.75
CA VAL A 62 -2.54 -8.41 -1.91
C VAL A 62 -1.84 -8.33 -0.55
N GLU A 63 -2.26 -7.42 0.33
CA GLU A 63 -1.56 -7.19 1.60
C GLU A 63 -1.61 -8.43 2.53
N ALA A 64 -2.78 -9.08 2.64
CA ALA A 64 -2.96 -10.24 3.50
C ALA A 64 -2.16 -11.46 3.03
N GLU A 65 -2.00 -11.66 1.72
CA GLU A 65 -1.20 -12.76 1.19
C GLU A 65 0.30 -12.56 1.44
N ILE A 66 0.79 -11.32 1.28
CA ILE A 66 2.17 -10.96 1.66
C ILE A 66 2.35 -11.14 3.17
N GLN A 67 1.38 -10.72 3.99
CA GLN A 67 1.42 -10.86 5.44
C GLN A 67 1.54 -12.33 5.86
N LYS A 68 0.77 -13.23 5.25
CA LYS A 68 0.85 -14.68 5.53
C LYS A 68 2.25 -15.24 5.29
N GLN A 69 2.92 -14.83 4.21
CA GLN A 69 4.30 -15.25 3.94
C GLN A 69 5.25 -14.79 5.05
N VAL A 70 5.17 -13.52 5.42
CA VAL A 70 6.01 -12.94 6.48
C VAL A 70 5.75 -13.62 7.83
N GLU A 71 4.48 -13.87 8.18
CA GLU A 71 4.09 -14.56 9.43
C GLU A 71 4.52 -16.03 9.45
N SER A 72 4.72 -16.65 8.28
CA SER A 72 5.28 -18.00 8.14
C SER A 72 6.81 -18.06 8.26
N ASN A 73 7.46 -16.96 8.65
CA ASN A 73 8.92 -16.79 8.67
C ASN A 73 9.58 -16.89 7.28
N THR A 74 8.84 -16.62 6.21
CA THR A 74 9.41 -16.46 4.87
C THR A 74 9.84 -15.01 4.69
N PRO A 75 11.14 -14.70 4.50
CA PRO A 75 11.55 -13.35 4.15
C PRO A 75 10.97 -12.94 2.79
N VAL A 76 10.39 -11.74 2.72
CA VAL A 76 9.78 -11.20 1.51
C VAL A 76 10.46 -9.89 1.12
N LEU A 77 10.93 -9.83 -0.13
CA LEU A 77 11.29 -8.59 -0.81
C LEU A 77 10.02 -8.03 -1.46
N MET A 78 9.71 -6.77 -1.18
CA MET A 78 8.52 -6.09 -1.69
C MET A 78 8.90 -4.72 -2.26
N GLU A 79 8.34 -4.38 -3.40
CA GLU A 79 8.38 -3.08 -4.05
C GLU A 79 6.95 -2.61 -4.31
N VAL A 80 6.68 -1.34 -4.03
CA VAL A 80 5.42 -0.68 -4.38
C VAL A 80 5.72 0.60 -5.12
N LYS A 81 5.16 0.73 -6.31
CA LYS A 81 5.43 1.84 -7.23
C LYS A 81 4.13 2.52 -7.67
N PRO A 82 3.87 3.76 -7.24
CA PRO A 82 2.79 4.55 -7.82
C PRO A 82 3.18 5.01 -9.24
N VAL A 83 2.24 4.95 -10.18
CA VAL A 83 2.43 5.37 -11.57
C VAL A 83 1.54 6.60 -11.81
N HIS A 84 2.16 7.74 -12.10
CA HIS A 84 1.45 9.00 -12.33
C HIS A 84 1.36 9.34 -13.82
N SER A 85 0.20 9.86 -14.22
CA SER A 85 0.07 10.61 -15.47
C SER A 85 0.64 12.02 -15.27
N GLN A 86 1.18 12.62 -16.33
CA GLN A 86 1.87 13.91 -16.26
C GLN A 86 1.04 14.98 -15.52
N GLY A 87 1.62 15.56 -14.47
CA GLY A 87 1.01 16.63 -13.67
C GLY A 87 -0.13 16.20 -12.73
N ASN A 88 -0.51 14.92 -12.68
CA ASN A 88 -1.57 14.45 -11.79
C ASN A 88 -1.00 14.00 -10.43
N PRO A 89 -1.40 14.63 -9.31
CA PRO A 89 -0.97 14.18 -7.99
C PRO A 89 -1.53 12.82 -7.59
N LEU A 90 -2.63 12.37 -8.19
CA LEU A 90 -3.15 11.02 -8.00
C LEU A 90 -2.45 10.08 -8.99
N PRO A 91 -1.95 8.92 -8.54
CA PRO A 91 -1.46 7.91 -9.44
C PRO A 91 -2.63 7.36 -10.28
N ALA A 92 -2.37 7.02 -11.54
CA ALA A 92 -3.30 6.27 -12.37
C ALA A 92 -3.35 4.79 -11.94
N SER A 93 -2.25 4.27 -11.40
CA SER A 93 -2.18 2.92 -10.86
C SER A 93 -1.07 2.77 -9.80
N ILE A 94 -1.15 1.71 -9.01
CA ILE A 94 -0.08 1.25 -8.13
C ILE A 94 0.33 -0.14 -8.59
N PHE A 95 1.62 -0.32 -8.81
CA PHE A 95 2.22 -1.63 -9.01
C PHE A 95 2.73 -2.16 -7.68
N VAL A 96 2.38 -3.40 -7.35
CA VAL A 96 2.93 -4.13 -6.21
C VAL A 96 3.65 -5.35 -6.75
N ASN A 97 4.90 -5.52 -6.32
CA ASN A 97 5.69 -6.73 -6.60
C ASN A 97 6.28 -7.26 -5.30
N ALA A 98 6.05 -8.54 -5.02
CA ALA A 98 6.58 -9.21 -3.84
C ALA A 98 7.11 -10.60 -4.20
N VAL A 99 8.28 -10.94 -3.66
CA VAL A 99 8.96 -12.22 -3.87
C VAL A 99 9.41 -12.75 -2.51
N GLY A 100 8.95 -13.96 -2.16
CA GLY A 100 9.40 -14.69 -0.98
C GLY A 100 10.60 -15.57 -1.29
N GLU A 101 11.50 -15.77 -0.31
CA GLU A 101 12.66 -16.67 -0.48
C GLU A 101 12.27 -18.14 -0.71
N ASN A 102 11.03 -18.52 -0.41
CA ASN A 102 10.45 -19.83 -0.72
C ASN A 102 9.96 -19.98 -2.17
N GLY A 103 10.17 -18.97 -3.03
CA GLY A 103 9.71 -18.96 -4.42
C GLY A 103 8.28 -18.45 -4.62
N TRP A 104 7.58 -18.06 -3.56
CA TRP A 104 6.27 -17.41 -3.68
C TRP A 104 6.38 -16.02 -4.34
N THR A 105 5.41 -15.66 -5.17
CA THR A 105 5.38 -14.36 -5.85
C THR A 105 3.98 -13.74 -5.83
N CYS A 106 3.94 -12.40 -5.84
CA CYS A 106 2.73 -11.61 -6.05
C CYS A 106 3.10 -10.38 -6.88
N SER A 107 2.53 -10.26 -8.08
CA SER A 107 2.71 -9.10 -8.95
C SER A 107 1.35 -8.62 -9.45
N VAL A 108 0.96 -7.41 -9.08
CA VAL A 108 -0.38 -6.87 -9.37
C VAL A 108 -0.33 -5.39 -9.72
N VAL A 109 -1.21 -4.98 -10.64
CA VAL A 109 -1.48 -3.58 -10.96
C VAL A 109 -2.87 -3.24 -10.43
N ILE A 110 -2.93 -2.24 -9.54
CA ILE A 110 -4.16 -1.74 -8.96
C ILE A 110 -4.47 -0.40 -9.65
N LEU A 111 -5.62 -0.32 -10.31
CA LEU A 111 -6.05 0.91 -10.98
C LEU A 111 -6.72 1.85 -9.96
N ASN A 112 -6.52 3.15 -10.15
CA ASN A 112 -7.16 4.19 -9.35
C ASN A 112 -8.48 4.64 -9.97
#